data_AF-A0A162PK33-F1
#
_entry.id   AF-A0A162PK33-F1
#
_cell.length_a   1.000
_cell.length_b   1.000
_cell.length_c   1.000
_cell.angle_alpha   90.00
_cell.angle_beta   90.00
_cell.angle_gamma   90.00
#
_symmetry.space_group_name_H-M   'P 1'
#
loop_
_entity.id
_entity.type
_entity.pdbx_description
1 polymer ?
#
loop_
_entity_poly.entity_id
_entity_poly.type
_entity_poly.pdbx_seq_one_letter_code
_entity_poly.pdbx_strand_id
1 'polypeptide(L)'
;MLYTTKFDEKSLLSFIKWCNTKKVLYMNQEQERKVLKDQNGSKVRYRVLWTLKDEYLNGITLSITEHLPKYQAYIKNLKKNNFTVIGYARKSPGQEHQEVRVGLVQKMVNKLYDTLLVDKVFVTTSSRANDTITSRDTNGKNAQLTLLNQVHGNTQDLLEYICTSKNDCLVAIDFAGLSTNTSDLYDFIVAHGSIKKIIIDLSSSTGFMKYYNRDDIIDNPSILKDFDCRKPCYKRS
;
A
#
# COMPACT_ATOMS: atom_id res chain seq x y z
N MET A 1 19.81 16.00 9.38
CA MET A 1 19.08 15.32 10.47
C MET A 1 19.78 14.00 10.72
N LEU A 2 20.15 13.67 11.97
CA LEU A 2 20.64 12.33 12.30
C LEU A 2 19.43 11.42 12.46
N TYR A 3 19.28 10.44 11.56
CA TYR A 3 18.10 9.57 11.51
C TYR A 3 18.14 8.44 12.55
N THR A 4 19.34 8.06 12.99
CA THR A 4 19.55 7.08 14.04
C THR A 4 20.99 7.17 14.54
N THR A 5 21.21 6.84 15.82
CA THR A 5 22.54 6.67 16.43
C THR A 5 22.84 5.19 16.73
N LYS A 6 21.95 4.29 16.30
CA LYS A 6 21.94 2.87 16.67
C LYS A 6 23.24 2.12 16.35
N PHE A 7 24.00 2.63 15.37
CA PHE A 7 25.22 2.02 14.89
C PHE A 7 26.47 2.89 15.06
N ASP A 8 26.38 4.05 15.73
CA ASP A 8 27.49 5.01 15.83
C ASP A 8 28.71 4.40 16.56
N GLU A 9 28.47 3.54 17.54
CA GLU A 9 29.50 2.82 18.30
C GLU A 9 29.58 1.32 17.91
N LYS A 10 29.00 0.93 16.76
CA LYS A 10 28.97 -0.46 16.31
C LYS A 10 29.99 -0.69 15.21
N SER A 11 30.73 -1.79 15.32
CA SER A 11 31.61 -2.23 14.24
C SER A 11 30.81 -2.66 13.02
N LEU A 12 31.44 -2.61 11.84
CA LEU A 12 30.87 -3.12 10.59
C LEU A 12 30.40 -4.58 10.72
N LEU A 13 31.13 -5.41 11.46
CA LEU A 13 30.74 -6.80 11.75
C LEU A 13 29.44 -6.88 12.55
N SER A 14 29.25 -6.00 13.54
CA SER A 14 28.00 -5.92 14.30
C SER A 14 26.83 -5.49 13.41
N PHE A 15 27.04 -4.54 12.51
CA PHE A 15 26.02 -4.11 11.55
C PHE A 15 25.64 -5.27 10.60
N ILE A 16 26.62 -5.96 10.01
CA ILE A 16 26.36 -7.10 9.11
C ILE A 16 25.63 -8.22 9.83
N LYS A 17 26.04 -8.55 11.07
CA LYS A 17 25.35 -9.55 11.90
C LYS A 17 23.89 -9.14 12.12
N TRP A 18 23.64 -7.88 12.45
CA TRP A 18 22.29 -7.36 12.60
C TRP A 18 21.47 -7.48 11.30
N CYS A 19 22.04 -7.13 10.14
CA CYS A 19 21.37 -7.26 8.85
C CYS A 19 20.98 -8.71 8.54
N ASN A 20 21.88 -9.67 8.84
CA ASN A 20 21.59 -11.09 8.71
C ASN A 20 20.47 -11.55 9.65
N THR A 21 20.56 -11.20 10.94
CA THR A 21 19.55 -11.56 11.93
C THR A 21 18.18 -10.97 11.57
N LYS A 22 18.15 -9.74 11.04
CA LYS A 22 16.92 -9.08 10.59
C LYS A 22 16.49 -9.45 9.18
N LYS A 23 17.22 -10.33 8.49
CA LYS A 23 16.95 -10.78 7.12
C LYS A 23 16.67 -9.60 6.18
N VAL A 24 17.50 -8.56 6.26
CA VAL A 24 17.31 -7.35 5.45
C VAL A 24 17.39 -7.73 3.97
N LEU A 25 16.41 -7.28 3.18
CA LEU A 25 16.19 -7.74 1.80
C LEU A 25 17.41 -7.64 0.88
N TYR A 26 18.30 -6.66 1.11
CA TYR A 26 19.51 -6.51 0.29
C TYR A 26 20.48 -7.70 0.42
N MET A 27 20.39 -8.48 1.50
CA MET A 27 21.21 -9.68 1.68
C MET A 27 20.88 -10.77 0.64
N ASN A 28 19.69 -10.71 0.05
CA ASN A 28 19.22 -11.63 -1.00
C ASN A 28 19.64 -11.17 -2.41
N GLN A 29 20.25 -9.99 -2.57
CA GLN A 29 20.73 -9.53 -3.87
C GLN A 29 22.02 -10.27 -4.25
N GLU A 30 22.15 -10.57 -5.55
CA GLU A 30 23.32 -11.23 -6.10
C GLU A 30 24.60 -10.42 -5.84
N GLN A 31 25.68 -11.13 -5.58
CA GLN A 31 26.99 -10.52 -5.37
C GLN A 31 27.75 -10.46 -6.69
N GLU A 32 28.17 -9.27 -7.07
CA GLU A 32 29.10 -9.04 -8.16
C GLU A 32 30.55 -9.01 -7.63
N ARG A 33 31.50 -9.36 -8.51
CA ARG A 33 32.94 -9.34 -8.20
C ARG A 33 33.63 -8.33 -9.10
N LYS A 34 34.43 -7.43 -8.51
CA LYS A 34 35.32 -6.52 -9.25
C LYS A 34 36.72 -6.57 -8.67
N VAL A 35 37.71 -6.61 -9.55
CA VAL A 35 39.13 -6.45 -9.18
C VAL A 35 39.38 -4.95 -9.09
N LEU A 36 39.77 -4.46 -7.91
CA LEU A 36 40.21 -3.09 -7.77
C LEU A 36 41.56 -2.92 -8.45
N LYS A 37 41.76 -1.81 -9.17
CA LYS A 37 43.07 -1.40 -9.69
C LYS A 37 43.91 -0.75 -8.59
N ASP A 38 44.00 -1.37 -7.43
CA ASP A 38 45.01 -1.01 -6.44
C ASP A 38 46.30 -1.80 -6.71
N GLN A 39 47.41 -1.40 -6.09
CA GLN A 39 48.73 -1.98 -6.34
C GLN A 39 48.82 -3.50 -6.02
N ASN A 40 47.78 -4.07 -5.39
CA ASN A 40 47.71 -5.48 -4.97
C ASN A 40 46.58 -6.29 -5.65
N GLY A 41 45.83 -5.72 -6.61
CA GLY A 41 44.80 -6.44 -7.35
C GLY A 41 43.68 -7.04 -6.47
N SER A 42 43.31 -6.33 -5.40
CA SER A 42 42.40 -6.88 -4.40
C SER A 42 40.99 -7.13 -5.00
N LYS A 43 40.47 -8.36 -4.79
CA LYS A 43 39.15 -8.78 -5.27
C LYS A 43 38.09 -8.35 -4.27
N VAL A 44 37.20 -7.45 -4.67
CA VAL A 44 36.08 -6.99 -3.83
C VAL A 44 34.77 -7.59 -4.33
N ARG A 45 33.95 -8.04 -3.38
CA ARG A 45 32.56 -8.46 -3.62
C ARG A 45 31.64 -7.31 -3.22
N TYR A 46 30.71 -6.94 -4.10
CA TYR A 46 29.74 -5.89 -3.82
C TYR A 46 28.34 -6.33 -4.28
N ARG A 47 27.32 -5.58 -3.85
CA ARG A 47 25.94 -5.73 -4.31
C ARG A 47 25.49 -4.39 -4.86
N VAL A 48 24.84 -4.39 -6.01
CA VAL A 48 24.22 -3.18 -6.57
C VAL A 48 22.85 -3.02 -5.96
N LEU A 49 22.62 -1.90 -5.28
CA LEU A 49 21.39 -1.61 -4.58
C LEU A 49 20.80 -0.30 -5.07
N TRP A 50 19.49 -0.30 -5.27
CA TRP A 50 18.70 0.91 -5.42
C TRP A 50 18.52 1.55 -4.04
N THR A 51 19.18 2.67 -3.80
CA THR A 51 19.08 3.41 -2.53
C THR A 51 18.10 4.56 -2.67
N LEU A 52 17.46 4.91 -1.56
CA LEU A 52 16.57 6.07 -1.51
C LEU A 52 17.38 7.35 -1.76
N LYS A 53 16.93 8.22 -2.67
CA LYS A 53 17.56 9.53 -2.91
C LYS A 53 17.40 10.42 -1.67
N ASP A 54 18.42 11.21 -1.38
CA ASP A 54 18.52 12.02 -0.17
C ASP A 54 17.32 12.96 0.03
N GLU A 55 16.79 13.51 -1.06
CA GLU A 55 15.61 14.39 -1.06
C GLU A 55 14.35 13.75 -0.46
N TYR A 56 14.26 12.41 -0.44
CA TYR A 56 13.12 11.68 0.14
C TYR A 56 13.37 11.17 1.57
N LEU A 57 14.61 11.25 2.10
CA LEU A 57 14.96 10.65 3.40
C LEU A 57 14.13 11.25 4.53
N ASN A 58 14.12 12.57 4.68
CA ASN A 58 13.39 13.26 5.75
C ASN A 58 11.89 12.91 5.72
N GLY A 59 11.27 12.96 4.53
CA GLY A 59 9.85 12.65 4.37
C GLY A 59 9.52 11.21 4.77
N ILE A 60 10.38 10.25 4.41
CA ILE A 60 10.20 8.85 4.78
C ILE A 60 10.46 8.61 6.28
N THR A 61 11.44 9.30 6.88
CA THR A 61 11.64 9.22 8.33
C THR A 61 10.40 9.69 9.08
N LEU A 62 9.89 10.90 8.79
CA LEU A 62 8.69 11.44 9.43
C LEU A 62 7.47 10.52 9.22
N SER A 63 7.36 9.97 8.02
CA SER A 63 6.36 8.96 7.67
C SER A 63 6.39 7.75 8.60
N ILE A 64 7.57 7.21 8.90
CA ILE A 64 7.73 6.03 9.76
C ILE A 64 7.60 6.39 11.24
N THR A 65 8.23 7.48 11.69
CA THR A 65 8.36 7.80 13.12
C THR A 65 7.17 8.57 13.68
N GLU A 66 6.42 9.29 12.84
CA GLU A 66 5.33 10.15 13.31
C GLU A 66 3.98 9.80 12.68
N HIS A 67 3.90 9.78 11.34
CA HIS A 67 2.60 9.64 10.67
C HIS A 67 2.02 8.22 10.80
N LEU A 68 2.85 7.18 10.68
CA LEU A 68 2.40 5.80 10.83
C LEU A 68 1.85 5.51 12.23
N PRO A 69 2.54 5.84 13.34
CA PRO A 69 1.98 5.66 14.68
C PRO A 69 0.66 6.41 14.89
N LYS A 70 0.55 7.65 14.41
CA LYS A 70 -0.69 8.45 14.49
C LYS A 70 -1.84 7.77 13.74
N TYR A 71 -1.59 7.31 12.51
CA TYR A 71 -2.57 6.54 11.74
C TYR A 71 -2.98 5.25 12.46
N GLN A 72 -2.03 4.48 12.98
CA GLN A 72 -2.34 3.22 13.66
C GLN A 72 -3.13 3.44 14.96
N ALA A 73 -2.85 4.51 15.70
CA ALA A 73 -3.65 4.92 16.85
C ALA A 73 -5.08 5.29 16.43
N TYR A 74 -5.24 6.01 15.32
CA TYR A 74 -6.54 6.37 14.76
C TYR A 74 -7.35 5.12 14.36
N ILE A 75 -6.75 4.17 13.64
CA ILE A 75 -7.41 2.90 13.28
C ILE A 75 -7.84 2.11 14.52
N LYS A 76 -6.97 2.01 15.53
CA LYS A 76 -7.33 1.36 16.81
C LYS A 76 -8.51 2.04 17.49
N ASN A 77 -8.62 3.37 17.42
CA ASN A 77 -9.77 4.10 17.95
C ASN A 77 -11.05 3.82 17.15
N LEU A 78 -10.98 3.80 15.81
CA LEU A 78 -12.11 3.42 14.97
C LEU A 78 -12.65 2.04 15.35
N LYS A 79 -11.78 1.03 15.47
CA LYS A 79 -12.19 -0.32 15.88
C LYS A 79 -12.85 -0.36 17.26
N LYS A 80 -12.36 0.42 18.23
CA LYS A 80 -13.01 0.57 19.54
C LYS A 80 -14.41 1.20 19.45
N ASN A 81 -14.65 2.03 18.43
CA ASN A 81 -15.93 2.65 18.13
C ASN A 81 -16.78 1.78 17.17
N ASN A 82 -16.57 0.46 17.16
CA ASN A 82 -17.32 -0.52 16.37
C ASN A 82 -17.28 -0.28 14.85
N PHE A 83 -16.20 0.31 14.33
CA PHE A 83 -15.93 0.32 12.90
C PHE A 83 -15.25 -0.98 12.46
N THR A 84 -15.70 -1.53 11.33
CA THR A 84 -14.92 -2.50 10.56
C THR A 84 -14.01 -1.72 9.62
N VAL A 85 -12.70 -1.98 9.67
CA VAL A 85 -11.74 -1.37 8.74
C VAL A 85 -11.52 -2.32 7.57
N ILE A 86 -11.97 -1.93 6.40
CA ILE A 86 -11.93 -2.75 5.18
C ILE A 86 -10.80 -2.25 4.29
N GLY A 87 -9.82 -3.10 4.02
CA GLY A 87 -8.82 -2.88 2.99
C GLY A 87 -9.34 -3.24 1.60
N TYR A 88 -9.05 -2.40 0.62
CA TYR A 88 -9.31 -2.67 -0.79
C TYR A 88 -8.03 -2.50 -1.60
N ALA A 89 -7.70 -3.52 -2.39
CA ALA A 89 -6.56 -3.48 -3.30
C ALA A 89 -6.99 -3.81 -4.73
N ARG A 90 -6.61 -2.94 -5.67
CA ARG A 90 -6.89 -3.13 -7.09
C ARG A 90 -5.60 -3.15 -7.90
N LYS A 91 -5.53 -4.04 -8.89
CA LYS A 91 -4.46 -4.07 -9.88
C LYS A 91 -5.02 -3.87 -11.29
N SER A 92 -4.37 -2.99 -12.06
CA SER A 92 -4.73 -2.79 -13.46
C SER A 92 -4.27 -3.95 -14.34
N PRO A 93 -5.00 -4.22 -15.45
CA PRO A 93 -4.54 -5.12 -16.49
C PRO A 93 -3.14 -4.72 -16.96
N GLY A 94 -2.32 -5.70 -17.25
CA GLY A 94 -0.95 -5.52 -17.70
C GLY A 94 -0.37 -6.79 -18.33
N GLN A 95 0.84 -6.70 -18.85
CA GLN A 95 1.52 -7.78 -19.58
C GLN A 95 2.30 -8.73 -18.65
N GLU A 96 2.31 -8.50 -17.35
CA GLU A 96 2.99 -9.38 -16.41
C GLU A 96 2.33 -10.77 -16.33
N HIS A 97 3.15 -11.79 -16.12
CA HIS A 97 2.69 -13.15 -15.86
C HIS A 97 1.83 -13.24 -14.61
N GLN A 98 0.95 -14.24 -14.57
CA GLN A 98 0.01 -14.47 -13.47
C GLN A 98 0.69 -14.54 -12.10
N GLU A 99 1.80 -15.27 -11.98
CA GLU A 99 2.54 -15.40 -10.71
C GLU A 99 3.07 -14.05 -10.21
N VAL A 100 3.62 -13.24 -11.11
CA VAL A 100 4.09 -11.89 -10.78
C VAL A 100 2.93 -11.03 -10.32
N ARG A 101 1.78 -11.09 -11.01
CA ARG A 101 0.57 -10.37 -10.64
C ARG A 101 0.07 -10.77 -9.25
N VAL A 102 -0.05 -12.07 -8.97
CA VAL A 102 -0.46 -12.59 -7.66
C VAL A 102 0.52 -12.11 -6.58
N GLY A 103 1.84 -12.19 -6.82
CA GLY A 103 2.85 -11.69 -5.90
C GLY A 103 2.75 -10.19 -5.64
N LEU A 104 2.43 -9.38 -6.65
CA LEU A 104 2.20 -7.93 -6.48
C LEU A 104 0.94 -7.65 -5.65
N VAL A 105 -0.16 -8.33 -5.93
CA VAL A 105 -1.41 -8.16 -5.16
C VAL A 105 -1.22 -8.65 -3.72
N GLN A 106 -0.52 -9.76 -3.50
CA GLN A 106 -0.21 -10.25 -2.15
C GLN A 106 0.61 -9.23 -1.35
N LYS A 107 1.55 -8.52 -1.99
CA LYS A 107 2.29 -7.42 -1.31
C LYS A 107 1.35 -6.28 -0.89
N MET A 108 0.32 -5.97 -1.70
CA MET A 108 -0.70 -4.98 -1.33
C MET A 108 -1.55 -5.48 -0.14
N VAL A 109 -1.97 -6.74 -0.16
CA VAL A 109 -2.71 -7.38 0.94
C VAL A 109 -1.89 -7.35 2.24
N ASN A 110 -0.62 -7.77 2.18
CA ASN A 110 0.28 -7.75 3.33
C ASN A 110 0.44 -6.33 3.87
N LYS A 111 0.62 -5.33 3.00
CA LYS A 111 0.69 -3.92 3.43
C LYS A 111 -0.58 -3.48 4.15
N LEU A 112 -1.76 -3.84 3.63
CA LEU A 112 -3.05 -3.51 4.25
C LEU A 112 -3.16 -4.08 5.67
N TYR A 113 -2.73 -5.32 5.89
CA TYR A 113 -2.72 -5.92 7.23
C TYR A 113 -1.58 -5.38 8.11
N ASP A 114 -0.34 -5.56 7.68
CA ASP A 114 0.86 -5.36 8.50
C ASP A 114 1.09 -3.88 8.84
N THR A 115 0.75 -2.98 7.91
CA THR A 115 0.99 -1.54 8.05
C THR A 115 -0.30 -0.79 8.33
N LEU A 116 -1.37 -1.09 7.58
CA LEU A 116 -2.61 -0.32 7.61
C LEU A 116 -3.64 -0.87 8.62
N LEU A 117 -3.36 -2.00 9.26
CA LEU A 117 -4.15 -2.59 10.34
C LEU A 117 -5.63 -2.82 9.98
N VAL A 118 -5.93 -3.21 8.74
CA VAL A 118 -7.31 -3.52 8.33
C VAL A 118 -7.80 -4.83 8.98
N ASP A 119 -9.12 -5.01 9.05
CA ASP A 119 -9.76 -6.23 9.54
C ASP A 119 -10.05 -7.22 8.41
N LYS A 120 -10.48 -6.71 7.26
CA LYS A 120 -10.82 -7.49 6.06
C LYS A 120 -10.14 -6.92 4.84
N VAL A 121 -9.83 -7.76 3.86
CA VAL A 121 -9.25 -7.31 2.58
C VAL A 121 -10.02 -7.89 1.41
N PHE A 122 -10.50 -7.03 0.53
CA PHE A 122 -11.10 -7.39 -0.75
C PHE A 122 -10.20 -6.92 -1.89
N VAL A 123 -10.13 -7.69 -2.98
CA VAL A 123 -9.16 -7.43 -4.04
C VAL A 123 -9.73 -7.60 -5.44
N THR A 124 -9.30 -6.73 -6.35
CA THR A 124 -9.47 -6.96 -7.79
C THR A 124 -8.12 -7.10 -8.44
N THR A 125 -7.84 -8.25 -9.04
CA THR A 125 -6.53 -8.50 -9.65
C THR A 125 -6.39 -7.92 -11.06
N SER A 126 -7.50 -7.56 -11.72
CA SER A 126 -7.48 -7.01 -13.07
C SER A 126 -8.71 -6.14 -13.36
N SER A 127 -8.62 -4.84 -13.08
CA SER A 127 -9.60 -3.83 -13.52
C SER A 127 -8.94 -2.46 -13.74
N ARG A 128 -9.48 -1.66 -14.65
CA ARG A 128 -9.00 -0.28 -14.81
C ARG A 128 -9.51 0.56 -13.64
N ALA A 129 -8.74 1.59 -13.29
CA ALA A 129 -9.10 2.46 -12.17
C ALA A 129 -10.36 3.30 -12.45
N ASN A 130 -10.67 3.54 -13.73
CA ASN A 130 -11.86 4.28 -14.15
C ASN A 130 -13.06 3.38 -14.50
N ASP A 131 -12.92 2.04 -14.40
CA ASP A 131 -14.06 1.14 -14.50
C ASP A 131 -14.98 1.36 -13.30
N THR A 132 -16.29 1.29 -13.52
CA THR A 132 -17.29 1.43 -12.47
C THR A 132 -17.07 0.38 -11.38
N ILE A 133 -17.12 0.77 -10.10
CA ILE A 133 -16.83 -0.14 -8.99
C ILE A 133 -17.75 -1.36 -9.04
N THR A 134 -19.03 -1.16 -9.34
CA THR A 134 -20.06 -2.21 -9.38
C THR A 134 -19.86 -3.23 -10.50
N SER A 135 -19.19 -2.87 -11.60
CA SER A 135 -18.94 -3.79 -12.72
C SER A 135 -17.67 -4.63 -12.57
N ARG A 136 -16.83 -4.35 -11.57
CA ARG A 136 -15.57 -5.08 -11.37
C ARG A 136 -15.85 -6.51 -10.93
N ASP A 137 -15.16 -7.46 -11.55
CA ASP A 137 -15.25 -8.89 -11.22
C ASP A 137 -16.64 -9.54 -11.45
N THR A 138 -17.53 -8.92 -12.24
CA THR A 138 -18.86 -9.48 -12.57
C THR A 138 -18.80 -10.77 -13.41
N ASN A 139 -17.73 -10.95 -14.19
CA ASN A 139 -17.53 -12.14 -15.03
C ASN A 139 -17.01 -13.38 -14.27
N GLY A 140 -17.09 -13.39 -12.94
CA GLY A 140 -16.85 -14.57 -12.09
C GLY A 140 -15.65 -14.46 -11.14
N LYS A 141 -15.55 -15.45 -10.23
CA LYS A 141 -14.45 -15.57 -9.26
C LYS A 141 -13.13 -15.73 -10.00
N ASN A 142 -12.32 -14.68 -9.96
CA ASN A 142 -11.01 -14.65 -10.59
C ASN A 142 -10.17 -15.82 -10.05
N ALA A 143 -9.73 -16.75 -10.89
CA ALA A 143 -8.93 -17.91 -10.47
C ALA A 143 -7.65 -17.51 -9.72
N GLN A 144 -7.22 -16.26 -9.85
CA GLN A 144 -6.09 -15.69 -9.11
C GLN A 144 -6.42 -15.42 -7.63
N LEU A 145 -7.70 -15.24 -7.28
CA LEU A 145 -8.13 -14.96 -5.91
C LEU A 145 -7.84 -16.13 -4.97
N THR A 146 -7.96 -17.37 -5.46
CA THR A 146 -7.67 -18.59 -4.67
C THR A 146 -6.17 -18.77 -4.37
N LEU A 147 -5.30 -18.04 -5.08
CA LEU A 147 -3.85 -18.04 -4.87
C LEU A 147 -3.40 -16.99 -3.86
N LEU A 148 -4.30 -16.12 -3.41
CA LEU A 148 -4.03 -15.06 -2.46
C LEU A 148 -4.37 -15.52 -1.04
N ASN A 149 -3.50 -15.18 -0.10
CA ASN A 149 -3.69 -15.45 1.32
C ASN A 149 -4.36 -14.27 2.02
N GLN A 150 -5.25 -14.56 2.97
CA GLN A 150 -5.92 -13.58 3.84
C GLN A 150 -6.84 -12.60 3.09
N VAL A 151 -7.37 -12.99 1.92
CA VAL A 151 -8.39 -12.23 1.20
C VAL A 151 -9.78 -12.72 1.55
N HIS A 152 -10.73 -11.80 1.57
CA HIS A 152 -12.14 -12.03 1.91
C HIS A 152 -13.04 -12.08 0.68
N GLY A 153 -12.49 -11.83 -0.50
CA GLY A 153 -13.25 -11.83 -1.73
C GLY A 153 -12.75 -10.83 -2.75
N ASN A 154 -13.49 -10.72 -3.84
CA ASN A 154 -13.31 -9.73 -4.89
C ASN A 154 -14.21 -8.50 -4.66
N THR A 155 -14.37 -7.63 -5.68
CA THR A 155 -15.25 -6.47 -5.53
C THR A 155 -16.72 -6.84 -5.35
N GLN A 156 -17.20 -7.93 -5.94
CA GLN A 156 -18.60 -8.37 -5.75
C GLN A 156 -18.84 -8.83 -4.31
N ASP A 157 -17.89 -9.57 -3.73
CA ASP A 157 -17.95 -9.96 -2.32
C ASP A 157 -17.90 -8.73 -1.38
N LEU A 158 -17.16 -7.68 -1.75
CA LEU A 158 -17.17 -6.39 -1.02
C LEU A 158 -18.55 -5.74 -1.07
N LEU A 159 -19.18 -5.68 -2.24
CA LEU A 159 -20.51 -5.08 -2.43
C LEU A 159 -21.56 -5.80 -1.59
N GLU A 160 -21.54 -7.13 -1.57
CA GLU A 160 -22.42 -7.94 -0.72
C GLU A 160 -22.17 -7.66 0.77
N TYR A 161 -20.91 -7.59 1.18
CA TYR A 161 -20.54 -7.32 2.56
C TYR A 161 -21.05 -5.95 3.04
N ILE A 162 -20.79 -4.89 2.28
CA ILE A 162 -21.16 -3.53 2.69
C ILE A 162 -22.68 -3.32 2.75
N CYS A 163 -23.47 -4.07 1.98
CA CYS A 163 -24.93 -4.05 2.06
C CYS A 163 -25.49 -4.55 3.40
N THR A 164 -24.76 -5.40 4.12
CA THR A 164 -25.21 -5.99 5.40
C THR A 164 -24.50 -5.41 6.64
N SER A 165 -23.35 -4.78 6.41
CA SER A 165 -22.56 -4.08 7.43
C SER A 165 -23.20 -2.76 7.91
N LYS A 166 -22.58 -2.10 8.89
CA LYS A 166 -23.12 -0.84 9.49
C LYS A 166 -22.15 0.33 9.47
N ASN A 167 -20.94 0.12 9.98
CA ASN A 167 -19.94 1.17 10.18
C ASN A 167 -18.62 0.74 9.57
N ASP A 168 -18.42 1.09 8.31
CA ASP A 168 -17.22 0.71 7.57
C ASP A 168 -16.31 1.91 7.35
N CYS A 169 -15.01 1.64 7.49
CA CYS A 169 -13.93 2.50 7.04
C CYS A 169 -13.21 1.80 5.90
N LEU A 170 -13.36 2.31 4.68
CA LEU A 170 -12.70 1.78 3.50
C LEU A 170 -11.28 2.35 3.38
N VAL A 171 -10.28 1.49 3.25
CA VAL A 171 -8.86 1.86 3.15
C VAL A 171 -8.31 1.36 1.83
N ALA A 172 -7.74 2.24 1.01
CA ALA A 172 -7.12 1.89 -0.26
C ALA A 172 -5.69 2.42 -0.37
N ILE A 173 -4.87 1.73 -1.16
CA ILE A 173 -3.51 2.16 -1.49
C ILE A 173 -3.59 3.06 -2.71
N ASP A 174 -3.28 4.34 -2.53
CA ASP A 174 -3.44 5.41 -3.52
C ASP A 174 -4.87 5.60 -4.05
N PHE A 175 -5.09 6.73 -4.73
CA PHE A 175 -6.41 7.06 -5.28
C PHE A 175 -6.86 6.06 -6.33
N ALA A 176 -5.98 5.74 -7.27
CA ALA A 176 -6.28 4.82 -8.34
C ALA A 176 -6.52 3.40 -7.83
N GLY A 177 -5.93 3.01 -6.70
CA GLY A 177 -6.20 1.75 -6.02
C GLY A 177 -7.65 1.60 -5.57
N LEU A 178 -8.35 2.70 -5.31
CA LEU A 178 -9.80 2.71 -5.14
C LEU A 178 -10.53 2.95 -6.47
N SER A 179 -10.42 4.15 -7.02
CA SER A 179 -11.06 4.55 -8.28
C SER A 179 -10.48 5.87 -8.79
N THR A 180 -10.48 6.07 -10.10
CA THR A 180 -10.28 7.40 -10.71
C THR A 180 -11.55 7.92 -11.37
N ASN A 181 -12.65 7.16 -11.34
CA ASN A 181 -13.95 7.63 -11.81
C ASN A 181 -14.67 8.30 -10.64
N THR A 182 -14.63 9.63 -10.60
CA THR A 182 -15.15 10.43 -9.48
C THR A 182 -16.67 10.41 -9.41
N SER A 183 -17.35 10.41 -10.55
CA SER A 183 -18.82 10.29 -10.63
C SER A 183 -19.28 8.95 -10.08
N ASP A 184 -18.69 7.85 -10.56
CA ASP A 184 -19.02 6.51 -10.08
C ASP A 184 -18.65 6.32 -8.60
N LEU A 185 -17.53 6.88 -8.15
CA LEU A 185 -17.14 6.83 -6.74
C LEU A 185 -18.15 7.57 -5.85
N TYR A 186 -18.67 8.73 -6.30
CA TYR A 186 -19.72 9.44 -5.60
C TYR A 186 -20.99 8.57 -5.49
N ASP A 187 -21.47 8.03 -6.61
CA ASP A 187 -22.66 7.19 -6.67
C ASP A 187 -22.52 5.94 -5.79
N PHE A 188 -21.34 5.30 -5.81
CA PHE A 188 -20.99 4.19 -4.94
C PHE A 188 -21.09 4.57 -3.46
N ILE A 189 -20.51 5.70 -3.05
CA ILE A 189 -20.56 6.14 -1.66
C ILE A 189 -22.01 6.40 -1.24
N VAL A 190 -22.77 7.15 -2.06
CA VAL A 190 -24.18 7.46 -1.79
C VAL A 190 -25.01 6.19 -1.65
N ALA A 191 -24.83 5.21 -2.54
CA ALA A 191 -25.58 3.96 -2.53
C ALA A 191 -25.29 3.09 -1.29
N HIS A 192 -24.06 3.10 -0.78
CA HIS A 192 -23.64 2.20 0.31
C HIS A 192 -23.50 2.93 1.64
N GLY A 193 -24.64 3.10 2.33
CA GLY A 193 -24.79 3.79 3.61
C GLY A 193 -23.85 3.35 4.74
N SER A 194 -23.33 2.13 4.69
CA SER A 194 -22.41 1.59 5.72
C SER A 194 -21.03 2.26 5.68
N ILE A 195 -20.58 2.72 4.51
CA ILE A 195 -19.30 3.40 4.36
C ILE A 195 -19.41 4.78 4.97
N LYS A 196 -18.80 4.99 6.13
CA LYS A 196 -18.77 6.30 6.81
C LYS A 196 -17.45 7.03 6.62
N LYS A 197 -16.38 6.29 6.33
CA LYS A 197 -15.03 6.84 6.20
C LYS A 197 -14.28 6.18 5.06
N ILE A 198 -13.47 6.98 4.38
CA ILE A 198 -12.51 6.51 3.37
C ILE A 198 -11.12 7.02 3.75
N ILE A 199 -10.13 6.16 3.67
CA ILE A 199 -8.73 6.50 3.89
C ILE A 199 -7.92 6.08 2.69
N ILE A 200 -7.14 7.01 2.15
CA ILE A 200 -6.24 6.77 1.03
C ILE A 200 -4.80 6.84 1.54
N ASP A 201 -4.10 5.71 1.47
CA ASP A 201 -2.68 5.62 1.77
C ASP A 201 -1.84 6.17 0.62
N LEU A 202 -1.16 7.27 0.89
CA LEU A 202 -0.28 7.97 -0.05
C LEU A 202 1.20 7.83 0.33
N SER A 203 1.55 6.98 1.32
CA SER A 203 2.93 6.79 1.80
C SER A 203 3.95 6.49 0.67
N SER A 204 3.47 5.91 -0.42
CA SER A 204 4.26 5.60 -1.61
C SER A 204 4.46 6.78 -2.59
N SER A 205 3.77 7.93 -2.42
CA SER A 205 3.81 9.05 -3.36
C SER A 205 4.14 10.42 -2.73
N THR A 206 3.17 11.11 -2.13
CA THR A 206 3.19 12.58 -1.88
C THR A 206 2.87 13.00 -0.45
N GLY A 207 2.38 12.07 0.37
CA GLY A 207 1.93 12.32 1.74
C GLY A 207 1.81 11.00 2.48
N PHE A 208 1.23 10.97 3.68
CA PHE A 208 1.03 9.69 4.37
C PHE A 208 -0.37 9.13 4.14
N MET A 209 -1.40 9.83 4.60
CA MET A 209 -2.80 9.40 4.51
C MET A 209 -3.69 10.59 4.20
N LYS A 210 -4.74 10.39 3.39
CA LYS A 210 -5.89 11.30 3.32
C LYS A 210 -7.11 10.63 3.91
N TYR A 211 -7.88 11.40 4.67
CA TYR A 211 -9.06 10.94 5.40
C TYR A 211 -10.27 11.68 4.85
N TYR A 212 -11.32 10.95 4.55
CA TYR A 212 -12.59 11.50 4.08
C TYR A 212 -13.71 10.94 4.95
N ASN A 213 -14.61 11.80 5.41
CA ASN A 213 -15.88 11.37 5.95
C ASN A 213 -16.91 11.32 4.84
N ARG A 214 -17.87 10.39 4.95
CA ARG A 214 -18.97 10.26 4.00
C ARG A 214 -19.76 11.57 3.85
N ASP A 215 -20.10 12.19 4.97
CA ASP A 215 -20.94 13.39 4.97
C ASP A 215 -20.24 14.55 4.24
N ASP A 216 -18.94 14.72 4.45
CA ASP A 216 -18.13 15.71 3.72
C ASP A 216 -18.13 15.48 2.20
N ILE A 217 -18.13 14.22 1.75
CA ILE A 217 -18.18 13.86 0.33
C ILE A 217 -19.56 14.18 -0.26
N ILE A 218 -20.63 13.92 0.49
CA ILE A 218 -22.00 14.17 0.06
C ILE A 218 -22.26 15.68 0.00
N ASP A 219 -21.86 16.41 1.02
CA ASP A 219 -22.06 17.86 1.13
C ASP A 219 -21.16 18.64 0.17
N ASN A 220 -19.96 18.13 -0.11
CA ASN A 220 -19.01 18.75 -1.03
C ASN A 220 -18.34 17.72 -1.96
N PRO A 221 -19.03 17.31 -3.04
CA PRO A 221 -18.50 16.32 -3.99
C PRO A 221 -17.19 16.75 -4.68
N SER A 222 -16.87 18.04 -4.67
CA SER A 222 -15.65 18.56 -5.30
C SER A 222 -14.36 18.01 -4.67
N ILE A 223 -14.40 17.52 -3.43
CA ILE A 223 -13.25 16.88 -2.78
C ILE A 223 -12.82 15.59 -3.49
N LEU A 224 -13.72 14.97 -4.27
CA LEU A 224 -13.40 13.80 -5.07
C LEU A 224 -12.50 14.12 -6.28
N LYS A 225 -12.25 15.40 -6.61
CA LYS A 225 -11.26 15.78 -7.64
C LYS A 225 -9.85 15.24 -7.34
N ASP A 226 -9.55 14.96 -6.08
CA ASP A 226 -8.32 14.27 -5.69
C ASP A 226 -8.15 12.88 -6.34
N PHE A 227 -9.27 12.19 -6.59
CA PHE A 227 -9.30 10.87 -7.21
C PHE A 227 -9.16 10.94 -8.73
N ASP A 228 -9.41 12.10 -9.35
CA ASP A 228 -9.19 12.34 -10.78
C ASP A 228 -7.70 12.55 -11.09
N CYS A 229 -6.87 11.58 -10.69
CA CYS A 229 -5.47 11.60 -11.02
C CYS A 229 -4.90 10.20 -11.22
N ARG A 230 -3.96 10.10 -12.16
CA ARG A 230 -3.09 8.94 -12.32
C ARG A 230 -1.65 9.38 -12.38
N LYS A 231 -1.20 10.00 -11.28
CA LYS A 231 0.20 10.42 -11.15
C LYS A 231 1.11 9.19 -11.10
N PRO A 232 2.19 9.14 -11.89
CA PRO A 232 3.15 8.06 -11.79
C PRO A 232 3.81 8.05 -10.41
N CYS A 233 4.23 6.87 -9.94
CA CYS A 233 5.01 6.76 -8.72
C CYS A 233 6.33 7.55 -8.85
N TYR A 234 6.74 8.18 -7.75
CA TYR A 234 8.03 8.88 -7.69
C TYR A 234 9.17 7.88 -7.83
N LYS A 235 10.14 8.19 -8.69
CA LYS A 235 11.39 7.45 -8.81
C LYS A 235 12.30 7.80 -7.64
N ARG A 236 12.10 7.09 -6.54
CA ARG A 236 12.74 7.30 -5.24
C ARG A 236 14.17 6.74 -5.16
N SER A 237 14.59 5.96 -6.14
CA SER A 237 15.95 5.42 -6.30
C SER A 237 16.57 5.77 -7.64
#